data_AF-A0AAD9DDI0-F1
#
_entry.id   AF-A0AAD9DDI0-F1
#
_cell.length_a   1.000
_cell.length_b   1.000
_cell.length_c   1.000
_cell.angle_alpha   90.00
_cell.angle_beta   90.00
_cell.angle_gamma   90.00
#
_symmetry.space_group_name_H-M   'P 1'
#
loop_
_entity.id
_entity.type
_entity.pdbx_description
1 polymer ?
#
loop_
_entity_poly.entity_id
_entity_poly.type
_entity_poly.pdbx_seq_one_letter_code
_entity_poly.pdbx_strand_id
1 'polypeptide(L)'
;MITSFVLFVIAALSSIASGAVAASSRNLVFPNSEGLFNEIEVWLNKRRSQLDSSVFVSYDKDGNPYPSLWYQFGDFVRTLRPIAVLGVGGGESETFFYIGQSDNRGIVHGLVNMAAFLAQASVVSIKYDACDEFNMDKTDYTQKYAVSNSCGQFGRSYQDEVCTGTSAYMTCDVDEDIQMTAVTKLNEEKAPPSLSCRAKDSATDFTGHWDRSTGTLDETFPFSNRKGRIDTAGCCWWGRGVLLTRGTCNFGRINHFLGRDAAAKGFLNFYDIDFCAFPEVVCRGEDSRNLRWAVGIFEWSDTVQTYRDTTSGEEYLDALDKFVQGGFVDVNGFIDLVGEAFPFNCFEVNCKAEESRVRGERRVMFQNILFNVLAVTELVQANPVPTPTPTKSMITPDPTPQPTMEPSVIIINPPPTPAVVEPVITTPNPTEILSTPNPTIRPIPTIPINARPPAINPTPVATPNGSGLIDLQPGAGATISISWIAVMFGCILHYIIL
;
A
#
# COMPACT_ATOMS: atom_id res chain seq x y z
N MET A 1 -42.03 -28.92 -65.60
CA MET A 1 -41.70 -30.33 -65.29
C MET A 1 -41.10 -30.30 -63.89
N ILE A 2 -41.76 -30.69 -62.78
CA ILE A 2 -42.63 -31.87 -62.55
C ILE A 2 -41.86 -33.11 -62.99
N THR A 3 -41.32 -33.99 -62.13
CA THR A 3 -41.88 -34.69 -60.94
C THR A 3 -40.87 -34.71 -59.75
N SER A 4 -41.18 -34.72 -58.44
CA SER A 4 -42.08 -35.58 -57.61
C SER A 4 -41.72 -37.08 -57.65
N PHE A 5 -41.84 -37.95 -56.62
CA PHE A 5 -42.37 -37.96 -55.22
C PHE A 5 -41.88 -39.30 -54.57
N VAL A 6 -41.93 -39.63 -53.26
CA VAL A 6 -41.94 -38.96 -51.93
C VAL A 6 -41.94 -40.06 -50.83
N LEU A 7 -41.30 -39.91 -49.65
CA LEU A 7 -41.64 -40.57 -48.34
C LEU A 7 -40.73 -40.02 -47.20
N PHE A 8 -41.13 -39.41 -46.07
CA PHE A 8 -42.16 -39.66 -45.01
C PHE A 8 -41.74 -40.74 -43.98
N VAL A 9 -41.68 -40.54 -42.64
CA VAL A 9 -41.74 -39.36 -41.71
C VAL A 9 -40.84 -39.66 -40.47
N ILE A 10 -40.60 -38.79 -39.46
CA ILE A 10 -41.39 -38.55 -38.21
C ILE A 10 -40.76 -37.36 -37.39
N ALA A 11 -41.59 -36.67 -36.60
CA ALA A 11 -41.36 -35.58 -35.61
C ALA A 11 -39.96 -35.51 -34.91
N ALA A 12 -39.33 -34.35 -34.63
CA ALA A 12 -39.75 -33.03 -34.13
C ALA A 12 -39.77 -32.87 -32.58
N LEU A 13 -38.73 -32.18 -32.05
CA LEU A 13 -38.53 -31.47 -30.76
C LEU A 13 -37.05 -31.01 -30.78
N SER A 14 -36.60 -29.79 -30.43
CA SER A 14 -37.29 -28.57 -30.00
C SER A 14 -36.41 -27.31 -30.19
N SER A 15 -36.92 -26.33 -30.93
CA SER A 15 -36.83 -24.86 -30.79
C SER A 15 -35.64 -24.14 -30.09
N ILE A 16 -34.95 -23.31 -30.88
CA ILE A 16 -34.66 -21.85 -30.68
C ILE A 16 -34.33 -21.35 -29.26
N ALA A 17 -33.10 -20.86 -29.10
CA ALA A 17 -32.76 -19.60 -28.40
C ALA A 17 -31.60 -18.94 -29.20
N SER A 18 -31.83 -17.88 -29.97
CA SER A 18 -31.89 -16.47 -29.49
C SER A 18 -30.65 -16.09 -28.69
N GLY A 19 -29.77 -15.30 -29.31
CA GLY A 19 -28.50 -14.89 -28.71
C GLY A 19 -28.72 -13.97 -27.50
N ALA A 20 -28.43 -14.49 -26.31
CA ALA A 20 -28.04 -13.69 -25.16
C ALA A 20 -26.51 -13.61 -25.14
N VAL A 21 -25.95 -12.41 -25.20
CA VAL A 21 -24.55 -12.20 -24.84
C VAL A 21 -24.41 -12.61 -23.38
N ALA A 22 -23.53 -13.58 -23.10
CA ALA A 22 -23.31 -14.06 -21.75
C ALA A 22 -22.54 -13.00 -20.93
N ALA A 23 -23.28 -12.05 -20.38
CA ALA A 23 -22.80 -11.17 -19.32
C ALA A 23 -22.57 -12.01 -18.05
N SER A 24 -21.43 -12.68 -18.00
CA SER A 24 -20.94 -13.42 -16.82
C SER A 24 -19.80 -12.66 -16.13
N SER A 25 -19.93 -11.35 -16.03
CA SER A 25 -19.22 -10.56 -15.03
C SER A 25 -19.81 -10.90 -13.66
N ARG A 26 -19.29 -11.94 -13.01
CA ARG A 26 -19.41 -12.06 -11.55
C ARG A 26 -18.51 -11.01 -10.92
N ASN A 27 -19.01 -9.78 -10.88
CA ASN A 27 -18.45 -8.79 -9.95
C ASN A 27 -18.67 -9.36 -8.55
N LEU A 28 -17.65 -9.35 -7.70
CA LEU A 28 -17.72 -9.68 -6.28
C LEU A 28 -18.39 -8.54 -5.51
N VAL A 29 -19.59 -8.13 -5.95
CA VAL A 29 -20.49 -7.26 -5.18
C VAL A 29 -21.03 -8.09 -4.03
N PHE A 30 -20.29 -8.10 -2.93
CA PHE A 30 -20.74 -8.71 -1.69
C PHE A 30 -22.06 -8.07 -1.27
N PRO A 31 -23.15 -8.84 -1.13
CA PRO A 31 -24.43 -8.28 -0.72
C PRO A 31 -24.28 -7.70 0.69
N ASN A 32 -24.32 -6.35 0.77
CA ASN A 32 -24.05 -5.49 1.93
C ASN A 32 -22.67 -4.79 2.02
N SER A 33 -21.81 -4.79 0.99
CA SER A 33 -20.55 -4.02 1.02
C SER A 33 -20.77 -2.51 1.25
N GLU A 34 -21.74 -1.92 0.54
CA GLU A 34 -22.13 -0.51 0.68
C GLU A 34 -22.70 -0.19 2.08
N GLY A 35 -23.54 -1.08 2.64
CA GLY A 35 -24.09 -0.89 3.99
C GLY A 35 -23.01 -0.92 5.06
N LEU A 36 -22.11 -1.90 4.98
CA LEU A 36 -20.97 -2.05 5.88
C LEU A 36 -19.99 -0.86 5.78
N PHE A 37 -19.75 -0.35 4.57
CA PHE A 37 -18.94 0.85 4.39
C PHE A 37 -19.58 2.08 5.02
N ASN A 38 -20.91 2.25 4.92
CA ASN A 38 -21.62 3.35 5.57
C ASN A 38 -21.51 3.30 7.10
N GLU A 39 -21.58 2.11 7.71
CA GLU A 39 -21.34 1.94 9.16
C GLU A 39 -19.90 2.32 9.55
N ILE A 40 -18.91 1.92 8.76
CA ILE A 40 -17.50 2.30 8.93
C ILE A 40 -17.31 3.80 8.79
N GLU A 41 -17.87 4.42 7.76
CA GLU A 41 -17.78 5.87 7.52
C GLU A 41 -18.38 6.68 8.68
N VAL A 42 -19.51 6.22 9.26
CA VAL A 42 -20.08 6.82 10.47
C VAL A 42 -19.13 6.69 11.66
N TRP A 43 -18.51 5.52 11.88
CA TRP A 43 -17.55 5.34 12.97
C TRP A 43 -16.28 6.18 12.80
N LEU A 44 -15.73 6.22 11.58
CA LEU A 44 -14.57 7.02 11.24
C LEU A 44 -14.84 8.52 11.42
N ASN A 45 -16.01 9.02 11.01
CA ASN A 45 -16.39 10.41 11.25
C ASN A 45 -16.59 10.70 12.75
N LYS A 46 -17.13 9.77 13.54
CA LYS A 46 -17.20 9.89 15.02
C LYS A 46 -15.80 9.99 15.65
N ARG A 47 -14.80 9.31 15.09
CA ARG A 47 -13.38 9.31 15.55
C ARG A 47 -12.48 10.32 14.84
N ARG A 48 -13.06 11.21 14.03
CA ARG A 48 -12.29 12.08 13.14
C ARG A 48 -11.28 12.96 13.87
N SER A 49 -11.63 13.53 15.02
CA SER A 49 -10.68 14.37 15.78
C SER A 49 -9.46 13.59 16.28
N GLN A 50 -9.65 12.32 16.66
CA GLN A 50 -8.57 11.42 17.07
C GLN A 50 -7.73 11.03 15.84
N LEU A 51 -8.37 10.72 14.72
CA LEU A 51 -7.70 10.40 13.45
C LEU A 51 -6.86 11.58 12.93
N ASP A 52 -7.43 12.79 12.86
CA ASP A 52 -6.74 14.00 12.39
C ASP A 52 -5.56 14.38 13.32
N SER A 53 -5.66 14.13 14.63
CA SER A 53 -4.61 14.46 15.61
C SER A 53 -3.55 13.37 15.83
N SER A 54 -3.84 12.11 15.48
CA SER A 54 -2.97 10.95 15.79
C SER A 54 -2.46 10.20 14.56
N VAL A 55 -3.18 10.24 13.44
CA VAL A 55 -2.86 9.49 12.20
C VAL A 55 -2.47 10.43 11.08
N PHE A 56 -3.29 11.45 10.79
CA PHE A 56 -3.04 12.43 9.72
C PHE A 56 -2.15 13.59 10.19
N VAL A 57 -1.13 13.24 10.98
CA VAL A 57 -0.18 14.16 11.62
C VAL A 57 1.25 13.82 11.20
N SER A 58 2.01 14.86 10.90
CA SER A 58 3.42 14.81 10.50
C SER A 58 4.26 15.58 11.51
N TYR A 59 5.58 15.34 11.52
CA TYR A 59 6.49 15.94 12.50
C TYR A 59 7.61 16.70 11.78
N ASP A 60 7.96 17.87 12.30
CA ASP A 60 9.12 18.62 11.82
C ASP A 60 10.43 18.07 12.39
N LYS A 61 11.56 18.65 11.97
CA LYS A 61 12.91 18.24 12.43
C LYS A 61 13.13 18.38 13.94
N ASP A 62 12.33 19.20 14.62
CA ASP A 62 12.42 19.44 16.06
C ASP A 62 11.38 18.61 16.83
N GLY A 63 10.59 17.78 16.12
CA GLY A 63 9.56 16.91 16.68
C GLY A 63 8.21 17.58 16.93
N ASN A 64 7.97 18.79 16.40
CA ASN A 64 6.67 19.45 16.55
C ASN A 64 5.65 18.82 15.59
N PRO A 65 4.44 18.46 16.06
CA PRO A 65 3.38 17.93 15.21
C PRO A 65 2.72 19.04 14.38
N TYR A 66 2.41 18.73 13.11
CA TYR A 66 1.56 19.54 12.22
C TYR A 66 0.63 18.63 11.39
N PRO A 67 -0.53 19.10 10.93
CA PRO A 67 -1.41 18.30 10.06
C PRO A 67 -0.71 17.97 8.75
N SER A 68 -0.75 16.70 8.33
CA SER A 68 -0.10 16.27 7.07
C SER A 68 -0.66 17.02 5.87
N LEU A 69 0.24 17.55 5.04
CA LEU A 69 -0.12 18.23 3.80
C LEU A 69 -0.40 17.20 2.69
N TRP A 70 0.28 16.05 2.72
CA TRP A 70 0.17 15.01 1.70
C TRP A 70 -0.97 14.00 1.94
N TYR A 71 -1.40 13.82 3.20
CA TYR A 71 -2.31 12.75 3.61
C TYR A 71 -3.42 13.26 4.55
N GLN A 72 -4.64 13.40 4.04
CA GLN A 72 -5.79 13.94 4.79
C GLN A 72 -6.92 12.91 4.90
N PHE A 73 -7.62 12.90 6.05
CA PHE A 73 -8.75 12.00 6.32
C PHE A 73 -9.79 11.93 5.19
N GLY A 74 -10.16 13.08 4.63
CA GLY A 74 -11.15 13.16 3.56
C GLY A 74 -10.70 12.52 2.23
N ASP A 75 -9.40 12.52 1.95
CA ASP A 75 -8.84 11.87 0.75
C ASP A 75 -8.78 10.35 0.94
N PHE A 76 -8.41 9.92 2.15
CA PHE A 76 -8.40 8.51 2.54
C PHE A 76 -9.79 7.88 2.40
N VAL A 77 -10.82 8.41 3.07
CA VAL A 77 -12.18 7.83 3.04
C VAL A 77 -12.77 7.87 1.63
N ARG A 78 -12.56 8.96 0.88
CA ARG A 78 -13.02 9.09 -0.51
C ARG A 78 -12.40 8.04 -1.44
N THR A 79 -11.12 7.72 -1.26
CA THR A 79 -10.40 6.73 -2.09
C THR A 79 -10.69 5.30 -1.64
N LEU A 80 -10.88 5.08 -0.34
CA LEU A 80 -11.20 3.78 0.23
C LEU A 80 -12.56 3.25 -0.23
N ARG A 81 -13.60 4.11 -0.29
CA ARG A 81 -14.98 3.71 -0.63
C ARG A 81 -15.08 2.88 -1.91
N PRO A 82 -14.65 3.35 -3.10
CA PRO A 82 -14.77 2.57 -4.33
C PRO A 82 -14.03 1.23 -4.24
N ILE A 83 -12.79 1.23 -3.72
CA ILE A 83 -11.94 0.02 -3.66
C ILE A 83 -12.50 -1.02 -2.67
N ALA A 84 -13.15 -0.59 -1.58
CA ALA A 84 -13.78 -1.49 -0.61
C ALA A 84 -15.17 -2.00 -1.06
N VAL A 85 -15.96 -1.15 -1.72
CA VAL A 85 -17.36 -1.47 -2.08
C VAL A 85 -17.49 -2.22 -3.40
N LEU A 86 -16.72 -1.80 -4.40
CA LEU A 86 -16.81 -2.26 -5.80
C LEU A 86 -15.59 -3.07 -6.27
N GLY A 87 -14.52 -3.14 -5.47
CA GLY A 87 -13.27 -3.79 -5.84
C GLY A 87 -12.48 -3.08 -6.94
N VAL A 88 -11.39 -3.70 -7.37
CA VAL A 88 -10.52 -3.31 -8.50
C VAL A 88 -10.09 -4.59 -9.22
N GLY A 89 -9.68 -4.47 -10.48
CA GLY A 89 -9.54 -5.65 -11.34
C GLY A 89 -10.90 -6.14 -11.87
N GLY A 90 -11.01 -7.44 -12.16
CA GLY A 90 -12.26 -8.05 -12.60
C GLY A 90 -12.17 -9.57 -12.83
N GLY A 91 -13.31 -10.25 -12.69
CA GLY A 91 -13.40 -11.70 -12.85
C GLY A 91 -12.61 -12.43 -11.75
N GLU A 92 -11.79 -13.41 -12.13
CA GLU A 92 -10.92 -14.14 -11.18
C GLU A 92 -9.77 -13.28 -10.62
N SER A 93 -9.56 -12.07 -11.15
CA SER A 93 -8.57 -11.09 -10.70
C SER A 93 -9.23 -9.87 -10.05
N GLU A 94 -10.40 -10.02 -9.45
CA GLU A 94 -11.04 -8.97 -8.66
C GLU A 94 -10.53 -9.01 -7.21
N THR A 95 -10.04 -7.88 -6.70
CA THR A 95 -9.61 -7.69 -5.31
C THR A 95 -10.23 -6.43 -4.73
N PHE A 96 -10.28 -6.31 -3.40
CA PHE A 96 -10.96 -5.23 -2.69
C PHE A 96 -10.26 -4.96 -1.36
N PHE A 97 -10.39 -3.74 -0.84
CA PHE A 97 -9.95 -3.49 0.53
C PHE A 97 -10.94 -4.14 1.50
N TYR A 98 -10.45 -5.06 2.34
CA TYR A 98 -11.28 -5.85 3.23
C TYR A 98 -11.79 -4.98 4.39
N ILE A 99 -13.12 -4.86 4.46
CA ILE A 99 -13.87 -4.13 5.49
C ILE A 99 -14.77 -5.06 6.32
N GLY A 100 -14.64 -6.38 6.16
CA GLY A 100 -15.52 -7.39 6.78
C GLY A 100 -16.69 -7.85 5.90
N GLN A 101 -16.65 -7.56 4.59
CA GLN A 101 -17.75 -7.79 3.65
C GLN A 101 -17.84 -9.22 3.08
N SER A 102 -16.74 -9.96 3.06
CA SER A 102 -16.65 -11.25 2.34
C SER A 102 -17.05 -12.48 3.15
N ASP A 103 -17.20 -12.34 4.46
CA ASP A 103 -17.28 -13.44 5.44
C ASP A 103 -18.28 -13.19 6.59
N ASN A 104 -19.07 -12.10 6.51
CA ASN A 104 -19.94 -11.61 7.58
C ASN A 104 -19.24 -11.35 8.93
N ARG A 105 -17.90 -11.25 8.97
CA ARG A 105 -17.15 -10.93 10.20
C ARG A 105 -17.38 -9.46 10.62
N GLY A 106 -17.71 -8.59 9.66
CA GLY A 106 -18.30 -7.27 9.90
C GLY A 106 -17.34 -6.17 10.34
N ILE A 107 -17.89 -5.06 10.84
CA ILE A 107 -17.20 -3.78 11.02
C ILE A 107 -15.96 -3.84 11.92
N VAL A 108 -15.95 -4.73 12.92
CA VAL A 108 -14.81 -4.88 13.84
C VAL A 108 -13.57 -5.33 13.09
N HIS A 109 -13.69 -6.36 12.25
CA HIS A 109 -12.59 -6.88 11.42
C HIS A 109 -12.14 -5.87 10.37
N GLY A 110 -13.06 -5.13 9.76
CA GLY A 110 -12.74 -4.03 8.85
C GLY A 110 -11.94 -2.91 9.50
N LEU A 111 -12.32 -2.49 10.71
CA LEU A 111 -11.58 -1.48 11.48
C LEU A 111 -10.21 -1.97 11.95
N VAL A 112 -10.04 -3.27 12.22
CA VAL A 112 -8.73 -3.88 12.54
C VAL A 112 -7.81 -3.89 11.31
N ASN A 113 -8.30 -4.31 10.14
CA ASN A 113 -7.54 -4.26 8.88
C ASN A 113 -7.12 -2.81 8.58
N MET A 114 -8.05 -1.88 8.74
CA MET A 114 -7.81 -0.44 8.55
C MET A 114 -6.82 0.14 9.54
N ALA A 115 -6.86 -0.26 10.82
CA ALA A 115 -5.88 0.15 11.82
C ALA A 115 -4.47 -0.34 11.45
N ALA A 116 -4.35 -1.57 10.93
CA ALA A 116 -3.07 -2.13 10.50
C ALA A 116 -2.52 -1.40 9.27
N PHE A 117 -3.38 -1.11 8.28
CA PHE A 117 -3.03 -0.30 7.10
C PHE A 117 -2.57 1.11 7.48
N LEU A 118 -3.35 1.82 8.30
CA LEU A 118 -3.03 3.17 8.75
C LEU A 118 -1.77 3.19 9.63
N ALA A 119 -1.52 2.14 10.43
CA ALA A 119 -0.29 2.03 11.20
C ALA A 119 0.95 1.91 10.31
N GLN A 120 0.92 1.04 9.28
CA GLN A 120 2.01 0.91 8.31
C GLN A 120 2.21 2.22 7.54
N ALA A 121 1.14 2.80 6.99
CA ALA A 121 1.18 4.09 6.30
C ALA A 121 1.80 5.20 7.16
N SER A 122 1.40 5.29 8.43
CA SER A 122 1.87 6.33 9.35
C SER A 122 3.37 6.24 9.60
N VAL A 123 3.94 5.04 9.70
CA VAL A 123 5.37 4.87 10.00
C VAL A 123 6.29 4.97 8.79
N VAL A 124 5.77 4.80 7.56
CA VAL A 124 6.57 4.90 6.33
C VAL A 124 6.44 6.27 5.63
N SER A 125 5.25 6.89 5.63
CA SER A 125 4.98 8.10 4.83
C SER A 125 4.40 9.27 5.65
N ILE A 126 3.30 9.06 6.37
CA ILE A 126 2.48 10.18 6.90
C ILE A 126 3.24 10.97 7.96
N LYS A 127 3.91 10.32 8.92
CA LYS A 127 4.65 11.04 9.98
C LYS A 127 5.77 11.93 9.45
N TYR A 128 6.28 11.64 8.25
CA TYR A 128 7.33 12.39 7.56
C TYR A 128 6.80 13.39 6.52
N ASP A 129 5.47 13.43 6.32
CA ASP A 129 4.79 14.12 5.23
C ASP A 129 5.38 13.79 3.84
N ALA A 130 5.72 12.52 3.64
CA ALA A 130 6.55 12.06 2.53
C ALA A 130 5.72 11.37 1.44
N CYS A 131 5.80 11.85 0.20
CA CYS A 131 5.17 11.17 -0.95
C CYS A 131 6.14 10.25 -1.68
N ASP A 132 7.37 10.69 -1.92
CA ASP A 132 8.44 9.88 -2.47
C ASP A 132 9.39 9.42 -1.34
N GLU A 133 10.02 8.28 -1.54
CA GLU A 133 11.08 7.74 -0.71
C GLU A 133 12.30 8.67 -0.64
N PHE A 134 12.86 8.82 0.56
CA PHE A 134 14.07 9.60 0.81
C PHE A 134 15.33 8.84 0.42
N ASN A 135 16.36 9.54 -0.09
CA ASN A 135 17.72 9.00 -0.11
C ASN A 135 18.29 8.97 1.32
N MET A 136 18.32 7.78 1.92
CA MET A 136 18.68 7.57 3.33
C MET A 136 19.60 6.37 3.58
N ASP A 137 19.89 5.54 2.57
CA ASP A 137 20.88 4.47 2.69
C ASP A 137 22.32 4.99 2.57
N LYS A 138 23.05 4.90 3.69
CA LYS A 138 24.50 5.12 3.73
C LYS A 138 25.19 3.87 3.20
N THR A 139 25.86 3.98 2.06
CA THR A 139 26.41 2.81 1.36
C THR A 139 27.73 2.32 1.97
N ASP A 140 28.39 3.17 2.76
CA ASP A 140 29.55 2.86 3.58
C ASP A 140 29.30 3.24 5.06
N TYR A 141 30.30 3.04 5.92
CA TYR A 141 30.23 3.43 7.34
C TYR A 141 30.43 4.94 7.58
N THR A 142 30.27 5.78 6.55
CA THR A 142 30.50 7.23 6.63
C THR A 142 29.17 8.01 6.55
N GLN A 143 29.20 9.25 6.06
CA GLN A 143 28.02 10.11 5.85
C GLN A 143 27.74 10.30 4.34
N LYS A 144 28.16 9.33 3.52
CA LYS A 144 28.04 9.34 2.07
C LYS A 144 26.83 8.54 1.60
N TYR A 145 26.08 9.13 0.68
CA TYR A 145 24.85 8.58 0.11
C TYR A 145 25.03 8.56 -1.41
N ALA A 146 24.97 7.39 -2.04
CA ALA A 146 25.12 7.31 -3.49
C ALA A 146 23.95 8.01 -4.18
N VAL A 147 24.21 8.66 -5.31
CA VAL A 147 23.13 9.18 -6.18
C VAL A 147 22.37 8.00 -6.83
N SER A 148 23.08 6.92 -7.15
CA SER A 148 22.52 5.64 -7.63
C SER A 148 21.66 4.88 -6.59
N ASN A 149 21.46 5.40 -5.38
CA ASN A 149 20.43 4.90 -4.46
C ASN A 149 19.01 4.99 -5.04
N SER A 150 18.78 5.82 -6.08
CA SER A 150 17.53 5.81 -6.86
C SER A 150 17.21 4.43 -7.45
N CYS A 151 18.23 3.64 -7.80
CA CYS A 151 18.07 2.29 -8.33
C CYS A 151 17.70 1.25 -7.26
N GLY A 152 17.78 1.61 -5.98
CA GLY A 152 17.61 0.67 -4.89
C GLY A 152 18.39 1.08 -3.65
N GLN A 153 17.71 1.06 -2.51
CA GLN A 153 18.29 1.30 -1.19
C GLN A 153 18.40 0.00 -0.39
N PHE A 154 19.32 -0.03 0.57
CA PHE A 154 19.48 -1.11 1.54
C PHE A 154 19.75 -2.49 0.93
N GLY A 155 20.30 -2.53 -0.29
CA GLY A 155 20.55 -3.77 -1.03
C GLY A 155 19.37 -4.26 -1.87
N ARG A 156 18.34 -3.42 -2.08
CA ARG A 156 17.28 -3.63 -3.08
C ARG A 156 17.74 -3.20 -4.48
N SER A 157 16.96 -3.53 -5.50
CA SER A 157 17.23 -3.15 -6.90
C SER A 157 15.89 -2.98 -7.62
N TYR A 158 15.33 -1.78 -7.60
CA TYR A 158 13.91 -1.54 -7.89
C TYR A 158 13.52 -1.87 -9.32
N GLN A 159 14.42 -1.65 -10.29
CA GLN A 159 14.19 -2.04 -11.68
C GLN A 159 14.18 -3.58 -11.88
N ASP A 160 14.85 -4.33 -10.99
CA ASP A 160 14.94 -5.80 -11.04
C ASP A 160 13.90 -6.51 -10.15
N GLU A 161 13.04 -5.75 -9.46
CA GLU A 161 11.95 -6.27 -8.62
C GLU A 161 10.76 -6.69 -9.49
N VAL A 162 10.98 -7.71 -10.32
CA VAL A 162 10.04 -8.24 -11.32
C VAL A 162 8.96 -9.14 -10.72
N CYS A 163 7.79 -9.20 -11.35
CA CYS A 163 6.74 -10.12 -10.94
C CYS A 163 7.11 -11.56 -11.31
N THR A 164 6.62 -12.54 -10.54
CA THR A 164 6.94 -13.95 -10.73
C THR A 164 5.70 -14.81 -11.01
N GLY A 165 5.94 -16.05 -11.46
CA GLY A 165 4.89 -17.02 -11.76
C GLY A 165 3.90 -16.52 -12.82
N THR A 166 2.61 -16.74 -12.56
CA THR A 166 1.52 -16.31 -13.45
C THR A 166 1.37 -14.79 -13.57
N SER A 167 2.01 -14.01 -12.70
CA SER A 167 1.95 -12.54 -12.73
C SER A 167 3.13 -11.88 -13.45
N ALA A 168 4.11 -12.65 -13.94
CA ALA A 168 5.32 -12.10 -14.57
C ALA A 168 5.05 -11.12 -15.72
N TYR A 169 3.98 -11.35 -16.49
CA TYR A 169 3.54 -10.50 -17.60
C TYR A 169 3.04 -9.10 -17.18
N MET A 170 2.80 -8.87 -15.89
CA MET A 170 2.36 -7.58 -15.36
C MET A 170 3.54 -6.64 -15.08
N THR A 171 4.78 -7.12 -15.06
CA THR A 171 5.97 -6.32 -14.75
C THR A 171 6.11 -5.15 -15.73
N CYS A 172 6.35 -3.94 -15.24
CA CYS A 172 6.70 -2.82 -16.11
C CYS A 172 8.05 -3.05 -16.81
N ASP A 173 8.13 -2.74 -18.10
CA ASP A 173 9.40 -2.62 -18.81
C ASP A 173 10.25 -1.48 -18.22
N VAL A 174 11.56 -1.66 -18.21
CA VAL A 174 12.52 -0.66 -17.74
C VAL A 174 12.98 0.19 -18.93
N ASP A 175 12.48 1.42 -18.99
CA ASP A 175 12.97 2.43 -19.92
C ASP A 175 14.18 3.17 -19.29
N GLU A 176 15.34 3.03 -19.93
CA GLU A 176 16.60 3.62 -19.47
C GLU A 176 16.66 5.15 -19.70
N ASP A 177 15.85 5.69 -20.62
CA ASP A 177 15.87 7.10 -21.03
C ASP A 177 14.98 8.00 -20.17
N ILE A 178 14.11 7.43 -19.31
CA ILE A 178 13.22 8.20 -18.43
C ILE A 178 14.04 9.13 -17.50
N GLN A 179 13.62 10.38 -17.44
CA GLN A 179 14.13 11.37 -16.49
C GLN A 179 13.04 11.80 -15.49
N MET A 180 13.26 11.54 -14.21
CA MET A 180 12.35 11.92 -13.12
C MET A 180 13.12 12.37 -11.88
N THR A 181 12.44 13.10 -10.99
CA THR A 181 12.97 13.48 -9.68
C THR A 181 11.84 13.49 -8.66
N ALA A 182 12.06 12.80 -7.53
CA ALA A 182 11.17 12.82 -6.38
C ALA A 182 10.85 14.26 -5.94
N VAL A 183 9.61 14.53 -5.53
CA VAL A 183 9.22 15.85 -4.96
C VAL A 183 9.54 15.95 -3.47
N THR A 184 9.80 14.81 -2.84
CA THR A 184 10.05 14.71 -1.40
C THR A 184 11.55 14.66 -1.12
N LYS A 185 12.00 15.29 -0.03
CA LYS A 185 13.34 15.16 0.56
C LYS A 185 13.26 15.31 2.07
N LEU A 186 14.23 14.76 2.82
CA LEU A 186 14.26 14.91 4.27
C LEU A 186 14.33 16.39 4.65
N ASN A 187 13.52 16.78 5.64
CA ASN A 187 13.47 18.16 6.16
C ASN A 187 14.62 18.41 7.15
N GLU A 188 15.85 18.09 6.76
CA GLU A 188 17.04 18.15 7.61
C GLU A 188 18.14 19.00 6.97
N GLU A 189 18.98 19.64 7.79
CA GLU A 189 20.16 20.33 7.27
C GLU A 189 21.10 19.32 6.61
N LYS A 190 21.60 19.65 5.40
CA LYS A 190 22.44 18.79 4.56
C LYS A 190 21.82 17.41 4.26
N ALA A 191 20.50 17.29 4.31
CA ALA A 191 19.77 16.14 3.78
C ALA A 191 20.26 15.81 2.36
N PRO A 192 20.46 14.52 2.02
CA PRO A 192 20.69 14.11 0.64
C PRO A 192 19.61 14.65 -0.31
N PRO A 193 19.96 14.94 -1.58
CA PRO A 193 18.98 15.36 -2.57
C PRO A 193 17.92 14.28 -2.80
N SER A 194 16.75 14.71 -3.27
CA SER A 194 15.68 13.83 -3.74
C SER A 194 16.19 12.79 -4.73
N LEU A 195 15.66 11.57 -4.65
CA LEU A 195 15.96 10.51 -5.63
C LEU A 195 15.64 11.00 -7.05
N SER A 196 16.51 10.66 -7.99
CA SER A 196 16.39 11.05 -9.39
C SER A 196 16.99 10.01 -10.32
N CYS A 197 16.45 9.96 -11.54
CA CYS A 197 16.90 9.09 -12.62
C CYS A 197 17.05 9.92 -13.89
N ARG A 198 17.94 9.47 -14.78
CA ARG A 198 18.17 10.03 -16.12
C ARG A 198 18.84 8.99 -17.02
N ALA A 199 18.68 9.17 -18.33
CA ALA A 199 19.48 8.51 -19.35
C ALA A 199 20.99 8.67 -19.08
N LYS A 200 21.79 7.73 -19.62
CA LYS A 200 23.25 7.84 -19.63
C LYS A 200 23.73 8.68 -20.81
N ASP A 201 24.54 9.69 -20.56
CA ASP A 201 25.13 10.54 -21.61
C ASP A 201 26.19 9.79 -22.44
N SER A 202 26.79 8.74 -21.87
CA SER A 202 27.77 7.88 -22.54
C SER A 202 27.92 6.53 -21.84
N ALA A 203 28.60 5.57 -22.46
CA ALA A 203 28.89 4.27 -21.85
C ALA A 203 29.64 4.39 -20.49
N THR A 204 30.51 5.40 -20.38
CA THR A 204 31.31 5.72 -19.19
C THR A 204 30.64 6.68 -18.21
N ASP A 205 29.39 7.09 -18.47
CA ASP A 205 28.65 7.97 -17.57
C ASP A 205 28.38 7.28 -16.22
N PHE A 206 28.52 8.07 -15.15
CA PHE A 206 28.37 7.67 -13.77
C PHE A 206 27.85 8.85 -12.94
N THR A 207 27.38 8.52 -11.75
CA THR A 207 26.99 9.46 -10.70
C THR A 207 27.90 9.29 -9.49
N GLY A 208 27.97 10.35 -8.71
CA GLY A 208 28.78 10.41 -7.50
C GLY A 208 27.98 10.15 -6.24
N HIS A 209 28.31 10.90 -5.20
CA HIS A 209 27.67 10.79 -3.90
C HIS A 209 27.41 12.15 -3.27
N TRP A 210 26.36 12.20 -2.45
CA TRP A 210 26.16 13.28 -1.51
C TRP A 210 26.95 13.00 -0.23
N ASP A 211 27.87 13.88 0.13
CA ASP A 211 28.51 13.88 1.45
C ASP A 211 27.72 14.80 2.38
N ARG A 212 27.03 14.20 3.35
CA ARG A 212 26.20 14.92 4.33
C ARG A 212 27.05 15.68 5.37
N SER A 213 28.33 15.36 5.55
CA SER A 213 29.20 16.09 6.49
C SER A 213 29.51 17.50 5.98
N THR A 214 29.85 17.62 4.69
CA THR A 214 30.07 18.89 4.00
C THR A 214 28.75 19.52 3.56
N GLY A 215 27.80 18.72 3.08
CA GLY A 215 26.57 19.16 2.42
C GLY A 215 26.78 19.42 0.94
N THR A 216 27.55 18.56 0.27
CA THR A 216 27.97 18.73 -1.13
C THR A 216 27.82 17.45 -1.93
N LEU A 217 27.47 17.59 -3.20
CA LEU A 217 27.55 16.53 -4.20
C LEU A 217 29.00 16.44 -4.72
N ASP A 218 29.60 15.25 -4.69
CA ASP A 218 30.91 14.96 -5.28
C ASP A 218 30.75 13.91 -6.38
N GLU A 219 30.91 14.35 -7.63
CA GLU A 219 30.86 13.58 -8.87
C GLU A 219 32.25 13.41 -9.50
N THR A 220 33.33 13.62 -8.74
CA THR A 220 34.71 13.49 -9.25
C THR A 220 35.05 12.04 -9.61
N PHE A 221 34.46 11.07 -8.90
CA PHE A 221 34.68 9.65 -9.07
C PHE A 221 33.36 8.87 -8.99
N PRO A 222 33.24 7.73 -9.71
CA PRO A 222 32.08 6.87 -9.61
C PRO A 222 31.92 6.34 -8.18
N PHE A 223 30.70 6.41 -7.66
CA PHE A 223 30.39 5.94 -6.31
C PHE A 223 29.15 5.07 -6.34
N SER A 224 29.25 3.85 -5.84
CA SER A 224 28.21 2.84 -6.01
C SER A 224 27.19 2.81 -4.87
N ASN A 225 25.94 2.47 -5.21
CA ASN A 225 24.98 1.96 -4.24
C ASN A 225 25.39 0.55 -3.77
N ARG A 226 24.65 -0.03 -2.82
CA ARG A 226 24.93 -1.38 -2.28
C ARG A 226 24.85 -2.52 -3.29
N LYS A 227 24.25 -2.30 -4.47
CA LYS A 227 24.20 -3.25 -5.60
C LYS A 227 25.30 -3.04 -6.63
N GLY A 228 26.21 -2.08 -6.42
CA GLY A 228 27.27 -1.77 -7.37
C GLY A 228 26.86 -0.86 -8.52
N ARG A 229 25.60 -0.38 -8.57
CA ARG A 229 25.17 0.61 -9.58
C ARG A 229 25.87 1.93 -9.30
N ILE A 230 26.47 2.51 -10.33
CA ILE A 230 27.11 3.83 -10.27
C ILE A 230 26.35 4.89 -11.06
N ASP A 231 25.34 4.51 -11.84
CA ASP A 231 24.50 5.38 -12.67
C ASP A 231 23.04 5.38 -12.18
N THR A 232 22.14 6.07 -12.89
CA THR A 232 20.69 6.12 -12.55
C THR A 232 19.77 5.84 -13.75
N ALA A 233 20.27 5.26 -14.84
CA ALA A 233 19.43 4.89 -15.98
C ALA A 233 18.49 3.73 -15.61
N GLY A 234 17.22 3.85 -16.00
CA GLY A 234 16.17 2.89 -15.65
C GLY A 234 15.77 2.87 -14.17
N CYS A 235 16.27 3.81 -13.36
CA CYS A 235 16.14 3.77 -11.90
C CYS A 235 14.97 4.58 -11.32
N CYS A 236 13.89 4.74 -12.09
CA CYS A 236 12.77 5.62 -11.73
C CYS A 236 11.72 4.96 -10.79
N TRP A 237 12.09 3.87 -10.10
CA TRP A 237 11.16 2.93 -9.45
C TRP A 237 11.17 2.99 -7.91
N TRP A 238 11.65 4.08 -7.32
CA TRP A 238 11.65 4.30 -5.87
C TRP A 238 10.23 4.37 -5.27
N GLY A 239 10.14 4.27 -3.94
CA GLY A 239 8.88 4.24 -3.22
C GLY A 239 8.03 5.50 -3.39
N ARG A 240 6.73 5.34 -3.68
CA ARG A 240 5.77 6.45 -3.84
C ARG A 240 4.44 6.19 -3.14
N GLY A 241 3.74 7.27 -2.78
CA GLY A 241 2.41 7.21 -2.18
C GLY A 241 2.43 6.70 -0.74
N VAL A 242 1.25 6.36 -0.23
CA VAL A 242 1.04 6.20 1.23
C VAL A 242 1.75 5.01 1.87
N LEU A 243 2.13 3.99 1.09
CA LEU A 243 2.95 2.86 1.55
C LEU A 243 4.40 2.90 1.05
N LEU A 244 4.80 3.95 0.31
CA LEU A 244 6.06 3.99 -0.45
C LEU A 244 6.22 2.79 -1.40
N THR A 245 5.17 2.53 -2.19
CA THR A 245 5.08 1.48 -3.21
C THR A 245 6.19 1.64 -4.25
N ARG A 246 6.96 0.58 -4.50
CA ARG A 246 8.21 0.62 -5.28
C ARG A 246 8.40 -0.60 -6.16
N GLY A 247 9.30 -0.49 -7.13
CA GLY A 247 9.72 -1.59 -8.00
C GLY A 247 8.82 -1.84 -9.21
N THR A 248 9.39 -2.42 -10.27
CA THR A 248 8.72 -2.66 -11.56
C THR A 248 7.51 -3.59 -11.46
N CYS A 249 7.52 -4.56 -10.54
CA CYS A 249 6.35 -5.40 -10.31
C CYS A 249 5.18 -4.63 -9.71
N ASN A 250 5.37 -3.87 -8.62
CA ASN A 250 4.23 -3.26 -7.93
C ASN A 250 3.59 -2.16 -8.77
N PHE A 251 4.38 -1.34 -9.47
CA PHE A 251 3.84 -0.39 -10.46
C PHE A 251 3.17 -1.09 -11.63
N GLY A 252 3.68 -2.23 -12.07
CA GLY A 252 3.09 -3.05 -13.12
C GLY A 252 1.73 -3.66 -12.75
N ARG A 253 1.62 -4.18 -11.53
CA ARG A 253 0.36 -4.64 -10.94
C ARG A 253 -0.62 -3.48 -10.75
N ILE A 254 -0.18 -2.33 -10.26
CA ILE A 254 -1.02 -1.10 -10.24
C ILE A 254 -1.51 -0.76 -11.65
N ASN A 255 -0.65 -0.80 -12.67
CA ASN A 255 -1.06 -0.52 -14.04
C ASN A 255 -2.12 -1.54 -14.52
N HIS A 256 -1.93 -2.82 -14.19
CA HIS A 256 -2.82 -3.92 -14.55
C HIS A 256 -4.24 -3.80 -13.95
N PHE A 257 -4.34 -3.47 -12.66
CA PHE A 257 -5.59 -3.49 -11.88
C PHE A 257 -6.25 -2.11 -11.70
N LEU A 258 -5.47 -1.04 -11.75
CA LEU A 258 -5.89 0.35 -11.52
C LEU A 258 -5.55 1.32 -12.66
N GLY A 259 -4.68 0.97 -13.62
CA GLY A 259 -4.18 1.90 -14.64
C GLY A 259 -4.84 1.79 -16.02
N ARG A 260 -4.09 2.24 -17.04
CA ARG A 260 -4.44 2.15 -18.46
C ARG A 260 -4.83 0.74 -18.89
N ASP A 261 -4.16 -0.26 -18.32
CA ASP A 261 -4.42 -1.67 -18.58
C ASP A 261 -5.77 -2.14 -17.99
N ALA A 262 -6.21 -1.56 -16.87
CA ALA A 262 -7.53 -1.78 -16.30
C ALA A 262 -8.62 -1.04 -17.10
N ALA A 263 -8.32 0.18 -17.56
CA ALA A 263 -9.16 0.94 -18.47
C ALA A 263 -9.44 0.16 -19.77
N ALA A 264 -8.39 -0.38 -20.39
CA ALA A 264 -8.49 -1.18 -21.62
C ALA A 264 -9.29 -2.48 -21.46
N LYS A 265 -9.29 -3.06 -20.25
CA LYS A 265 -10.11 -4.25 -19.90
C LYS A 265 -11.54 -3.90 -19.48
N GLY A 266 -11.86 -2.61 -19.30
CA GLY A 266 -13.19 -2.16 -18.89
C GLY A 266 -13.54 -2.47 -17.43
N PHE A 267 -12.54 -2.49 -16.54
CA PHE A 267 -12.77 -2.63 -15.10
C PHE A 267 -13.53 -1.42 -14.53
N LEU A 268 -14.20 -1.58 -13.38
CA LEU A 268 -15.10 -0.54 -12.86
C LEU A 268 -14.39 0.62 -12.13
N ASN A 269 -13.26 0.33 -11.48
CA ASN A 269 -12.46 1.30 -10.73
C ASN A 269 -11.04 1.33 -11.31
N PHE A 270 -10.74 2.36 -12.11
CA PHE A 270 -9.44 2.60 -12.69
C PHE A 270 -9.16 4.10 -12.82
N TYR A 271 -7.90 4.42 -13.10
CA TYR A 271 -7.39 5.71 -13.50
C TYR A 271 -6.81 5.53 -14.91
N ASP A 272 -7.14 6.41 -15.87
CA ASP A 272 -6.59 6.36 -17.23
C ASP A 272 -5.15 6.89 -17.26
N ILE A 273 -4.27 6.15 -16.59
CA ILE A 273 -2.88 6.50 -16.29
C ILE A 273 -2.02 5.28 -16.56
N ASP A 274 -0.94 5.47 -17.30
CA ASP A 274 0.09 4.46 -17.47
C ASP A 274 1.11 4.58 -16.34
N PHE A 275 0.97 3.75 -15.32
CA PHE A 275 1.85 3.76 -14.15
C PHE A 275 3.23 3.18 -14.45
N CYS A 276 3.43 2.53 -15.60
CA CYS A 276 4.75 2.09 -16.05
C CYS A 276 5.50 3.23 -16.75
N ALA A 277 4.83 3.98 -17.61
CA ALA A 277 5.44 5.13 -18.27
C ALA A 277 5.58 6.37 -17.36
N PHE A 278 4.64 6.57 -16.43
CA PHE A 278 4.55 7.77 -15.59
C PHE A 278 4.36 7.48 -14.08
N PRO A 279 5.25 6.71 -13.42
CA PRO A 279 5.12 6.40 -11.99
C PRO A 279 5.16 7.64 -11.07
N GLU A 280 5.72 8.77 -11.51
CA GLU A 280 5.78 10.02 -10.76
C GLU A 280 4.44 10.75 -10.58
N VAL A 281 3.42 10.43 -11.39
CA VAL A 281 2.08 11.05 -11.28
C VAL A 281 1.43 10.82 -9.92
N VAL A 282 1.79 9.72 -9.24
CA VAL A 282 1.41 9.44 -7.85
C VAL A 282 1.75 10.61 -6.91
N CYS A 283 2.85 11.32 -7.17
CA CYS A 283 3.30 12.45 -6.34
C CYS A 283 3.31 13.81 -7.04
N ARG A 284 3.22 13.87 -8.38
CA ARG A 284 3.28 15.12 -9.16
C ARG A 284 1.99 15.53 -9.88
N GLY A 285 1.01 14.63 -10.06
CA GLY A 285 -0.21 14.91 -10.81
C GLY A 285 -1.24 15.78 -10.08
N GLU A 286 -2.20 16.35 -10.83
CA GLU A 286 -3.35 17.09 -10.28
C GLU A 286 -4.18 16.21 -9.32
N ASP A 287 -4.45 14.97 -9.73
CA ASP A 287 -5.15 13.95 -8.92
C ASP A 287 -4.27 13.20 -7.92
N SER A 288 -2.99 13.60 -7.74
CA SER A 288 -2.01 12.88 -6.90
C SER A 288 -2.52 12.62 -5.48
N ARG A 289 -3.39 13.48 -4.92
CA ARG A 289 -4.03 13.27 -3.61
C ARG A 289 -4.80 11.96 -3.51
N ASN A 290 -5.56 11.58 -4.53
CA ASN A 290 -6.27 10.30 -4.57
C ASN A 290 -5.32 9.16 -4.94
N LEU A 291 -4.41 9.38 -5.90
CA LEU A 291 -3.47 8.36 -6.37
C LEU A 291 -2.56 7.83 -5.25
N ARG A 292 -2.04 8.72 -4.38
CA ARG A 292 -1.27 8.36 -3.17
C ARG A 292 -1.95 7.31 -2.31
N TRP A 293 -3.27 7.42 -2.14
CA TRP A 293 -4.07 6.46 -1.39
C TRP A 293 -4.38 5.23 -2.24
N ALA A 294 -4.77 5.40 -3.50
CA ALA A 294 -5.20 4.31 -4.36
C ALA A 294 -4.10 3.26 -4.55
N VAL A 295 -2.85 3.67 -4.79
CA VAL A 295 -1.72 2.74 -4.97
C VAL A 295 -1.45 1.92 -3.72
N GLY A 296 -1.48 2.54 -2.54
CA GLY A 296 -1.23 1.85 -1.27
C GLY A 296 -2.41 1.01 -0.78
N ILE A 297 -3.65 1.44 -1.00
CA ILE A 297 -4.85 0.66 -0.69
C ILE A 297 -4.91 -0.58 -1.59
N PHE A 298 -4.53 -0.46 -2.88
CA PHE A 298 -4.37 -1.61 -3.77
C PHE A 298 -3.22 -2.52 -3.31
N GLU A 299 -2.02 -2.00 -3.12
CA GLU A 299 -0.85 -2.78 -2.68
C GLU A 299 -1.14 -3.54 -1.37
N TRP A 300 -1.86 -2.94 -0.42
CA TRP A 300 -2.35 -3.62 0.78
C TRP A 300 -3.32 -4.76 0.47
N SER A 301 -4.30 -4.51 -0.41
CA SER A 301 -5.31 -5.50 -0.81
C SER A 301 -4.72 -6.67 -1.60
N ASP A 302 -3.62 -6.40 -2.30
CA ASP A 302 -2.97 -7.29 -3.25
C ASP A 302 -1.77 -8.06 -2.64
N THR A 303 -1.11 -7.49 -1.63
CA THR A 303 0.08 -8.06 -0.95
C THR A 303 -0.22 -8.54 0.47
N VAL A 304 -0.88 -7.72 1.30
CA VAL A 304 -1.07 -8.02 2.74
C VAL A 304 -2.28 -8.92 2.94
N GLN A 305 -3.42 -8.58 2.33
CA GLN A 305 -4.65 -9.36 2.52
C GLN A 305 -4.58 -10.76 1.89
N THR A 306 -3.69 -10.93 0.91
CA THR A 306 -3.36 -12.21 0.25
C THR A 306 -2.18 -12.93 0.89
N TYR A 307 -1.52 -12.32 1.89
CA TYR A 307 -0.30 -12.84 2.49
C TYR A 307 -0.55 -14.17 3.19
N ARG A 308 0.38 -15.10 2.96
CA ARG A 308 0.44 -16.39 3.63
C ARG A 308 1.86 -16.63 4.09
N ASP A 309 2.05 -16.76 5.41
CA ASP A 309 3.35 -17.03 5.98
C ASP A 309 3.88 -18.40 5.49
N THR A 310 5.09 -18.40 4.97
CA THR A 310 5.67 -19.61 4.33
C THR A 310 6.14 -20.66 5.33
N THR A 311 6.29 -20.29 6.61
CA THR A 311 6.82 -21.17 7.67
C THR A 311 5.72 -21.90 8.43
N SER A 312 4.71 -21.16 8.87
CA SER A 312 3.54 -21.63 9.63
C SER A 312 2.35 -21.99 8.73
N GLY A 313 2.26 -21.39 7.54
CA GLY A 313 1.10 -21.50 6.66
C GLY A 313 -0.10 -20.63 7.07
N GLU A 314 0.08 -19.73 8.04
CA GLU A 314 -0.92 -18.78 8.52
C GLU A 314 -1.27 -17.73 7.45
N GLU A 315 -2.55 -17.49 7.20
CA GLU A 315 -3.04 -16.52 6.21
C GLU A 315 -3.52 -15.23 6.91
N TYR A 316 -3.26 -14.07 6.32
CA TYR A 316 -3.50 -12.77 6.99
C TYR A 316 -4.94 -12.60 7.49
N LEU A 317 -5.95 -12.94 6.68
CA LEU A 317 -7.36 -12.79 7.05
C LEU A 317 -7.81 -13.79 8.13
N ASP A 318 -7.12 -14.93 8.26
CA ASP A 318 -7.36 -15.88 9.35
C ASP A 318 -6.65 -15.46 10.64
N ALA A 319 -5.44 -14.91 10.54
CA ALA A 319 -4.76 -14.29 11.67
C ALA A 319 -5.53 -13.09 12.22
N LEU A 320 -6.13 -12.27 11.33
CA LEU A 320 -7.00 -11.16 11.69
C LEU A 320 -8.22 -11.67 12.47
N ASP A 321 -8.88 -12.71 11.97
CA ASP A 321 -10.04 -13.30 12.63
C ASP A 321 -9.70 -13.92 13.99
N LYS A 322 -8.60 -14.68 14.08
CA LYS A 322 -8.06 -15.21 15.35
C LYS A 322 -7.75 -14.09 16.34
N PHE A 323 -7.19 -12.97 15.88
CA PHE A 323 -6.89 -11.81 16.72
C PHE A 323 -8.15 -11.14 17.26
N VAL A 324 -9.19 -10.97 16.43
CA VAL A 324 -10.49 -10.41 16.87
C VAL A 324 -11.22 -11.37 17.82
N GLN A 325 -11.38 -12.64 17.44
CA GLN A 325 -12.06 -13.66 18.26
C GLN A 325 -11.33 -13.93 19.58
N GLY A 326 -10.00 -13.83 19.57
CA GLY A 326 -9.14 -13.89 20.77
C GLY A 326 -9.21 -12.65 21.66
N GLY A 327 -10.10 -11.68 21.40
CA GLY A 327 -10.27 -10.49 22.24
C GLY A 327 -9.11 -9.51 22.18
N PHE A 328 -8.41 -9.43 21.04
CA PHE A 328 -7.27 -8.55 20.78
C PHE A 328 -6.03 -8.80 21.64
N VAL A 329 -5.85 -10.02 22.16
CA VAL A 329 -4.74 -10.36 23.08
C VAL A 329 -3.37 -10.32 22.41
N ASP A 330 -3.19 -10.97 21.26
CA ASP A 330 -1.89 -11.01 20.56
C ASP A 330 -1.72 -9.86 19.55
N VAL A 331 -1.75 -8.63 20.06
CA VAL A 331 -1.67 -7.40 19.25
C VAL A 331 -0.34 -7.25 18.51
N ASN A 332 0.74 -7.81 19.06
CA ASN A 332 2.07 -7.74 18.45
C ASN A 332 2.28 -8.84 17.41
N GLY A 333 1.85 -10.08 17.67
CA GLY A 333 1.94 -11.17 16.68
C GLY A 333 1.13 -10.86 15.43
N PHE A 334 -0.09 -10.35 15.56
CA PHE A 334 -0.91 -9.97 14.41
C PHE A 334 -0.27 -8.86 13.56
N ILE A 335 0.19 -7.75 14.15
CA ILE A 335 0.77 -6.63 13.39
C ILE A 335 2.20 -6.89 12.88
N ASP A 336 2.87 -7.93 13.41
CA ASP A 336 4.15 -8.39 12.88
C ASP A 336 3.98 -9.05 11.51
N LEU A 337 2.88 -9.77 11.25
CA LEU A 337 2.59 -10.38 9.94
C LEU A 337 2.55 -9.34 8.80
N VAL A 338 2.12 -8.11 9.08
CA VAL A 338 2.18 -6.98 8.13
C VAL A 338 3.62 -6.62 7.75
N GLY A 339 4.57 -6.82 8.66
CA GLY A 339 6.00 -6.67 8.38
C GLY A 339 6.54 -7.80 7.51
N GLU A 340 6.14 -9.03 7.79
CA GLU A 340 6.55 -10.19 6.99
C GLU A 340 5.93 -10.17 5.56
N ALA A 341 4.76 -9.51 5.39
CA ALA A 341 4.16 -9.22 4.10
C ALA A 341 4.85 -8.07 3.33
N PHE A 342 5.52 -7.15 4.02
CA PHE A 342 6.34 -6.07 3.45
C PHE A 342 7.81 -6.20 3.87
N PRO A 343 8.50 -7.30 3.53
CA PRO A 343 9.86 -7.54 4.00
C PRO A 343 10.80 -6.52 3.37
N PHE A 344 11.73 -5.98 4.15
CA PHE A 344 12.81 -5.16 3.59
C PHE A 344 13.85 -6.04 2.85
N ASN A 345 13.78 -7.36 3.03
CA ASN A 345 14.73 -8.35 2.52
C ASN A 345 16.17 -8.04 2.98
N CYS A 346 16.32 -7.72 4.27
CA CYS A 346 17.56 -7.25 4.83
C CYS A 346 18.61 -8.36 5.01
N PHE A 347 19.70 -8.29 4.26
CA PHE A 347 20.87 -9.16 4.46
C PHE A 347 21.86 -8.58 5.49
N GLU A 348 21.97 -7.25 5.56
CA GLU A 348 22.97 -6.53 6.36
C GLU A 348 22.44 -5.86 7.64
N VAL A 349 23.36 -5.52 8.56
CA VAL A 349 23.04 -4.96 9.89
C VAL A 349 22.26 -3.66 9.83
N ASN A 350 22.66 -2.71 8.96
CA ASN A 350 22.00 -1.40 8.89
C ASN A 350 20.54 -1.51 8.39
N CYS A 351 20.30 -2.36 7.38
CA CYS A 351 18.95 -2.65 6.91
C CYS A 351 18.12 -3.31 8.03
N LYS A 352 18.66 -4.33 8.72
CA LYS A 352 17.97 -5.02 9.83
C LYS A 352 17.64 -4.08 10.99
N ALA A 353 18.49 -3.09 11.26
CA ALA A 353 18.22 -2.07 12.27
C ALA A 353 17.03 -1.17 11.87
N GLU A 354 16.95 -0.77 10.60
CA GLU A 354 15.85 0.04 10.07
C GLU A 354 14.52 -0.74 10.01
N GLU A 355 14.55 -1.99 9.54
CA GLU A 355 13.40 -2.91 9.57
C GLU A 355 12.89 -3.14 11.00
N SER A 356 13.81 -3.28 11.97
CA SER A 356 13.48 -3.40 13.39
C SER A 356 12.87 -2.11 13.96
N ARG A 357 13.36 -0.94 13.54
CA ARG A 357 12.81 0.37 13.93
C ARG A 357 11.37 0.53 13.41
N VAL A 358 11.14 0.26 12.12
CA VAL A 358 9.81 0.32 11.49
C VAL A 358 8.85 -0.68 12.12
N ARG A 359 9.28 -1.92 12.42
CA ARG A 359 8.47 -2.91 13.17
C ARG A 359 8.08 -2.42 14.56
N GLY A 360 9.02 -1.85 15.31
CA GLY A 360 8.78 -1.31 16.64
C GLY A 360 7.75 -0.16 16.63
N GLU A 361 7.92 0.78 15.72
CA GLU A 361 6.99 1.90 15.56
C GLU A 361 5.61 1.46 15.07
N ARG A 362 5.53 0.51 14.12
CA ARG A 362 4.24 -0.01 13.61
C ARG A 362 3.43 -0.64 14.74
N ARG A 363 4.06 -1.41 15.64
CA ARG A 363 3.39 -1.99 16.81
C ARG A 363 2.78 -0.93 17.72
N VAL A 364 3.55 0.11 18.07
CA VAL A 364 3.08 1.24 18.90
C VAL A 364 1.94 1.97 18.21
N MET A 365 2.08 2.26 16.92
CA MET A 365 1.08 2.99 16.15
C MET A 365 -0.21 2.18 15.99
N PHE A 366 -0.12 0.88 15.70
CA PHE A 366 -1.28 0.00 15.59
C PHE A 366 -2.05 -0.12 16.91
N GLN A 367 -1.36 -0.33 18.03
CA GLN A 367 -1.99 -0.34 19.37
C GLN A 367 -2.72 0.99 19.64
N ASN A 368 -2.08 2.12 19.35
CA ASN A 368 -2.70 3.44 19.52
C ASN A 368 -3.94 3.62 18.62
N ILE A 369 -3.82 3.27 17.33
CA ILE A 369 -4.95 3.40 16.39
C ILE A 369 -6.11 2.50 16.82
N LEU A 370 -5.84 1.24 17.13
CA LEU A 370 -6.86 0.24 17.47
C LEU A 370 -7.63 0.59 18.75
N PHE A 371 -6.91 0.92 19.82
CA PHE A 371 -7.49 1.06 21.16
C PHE A 371 -7.83 2.49 21.57
N ASN A 372 -7.12 3.51 21.07
CA ASN A 372 -7.34 4.90 21.47
C ASN A 372 -8.03 5.73 20.37
N VAL A 373 -7.57 5.60 19.11
CA VAL A 373 -8.10 6.41 18.00
C VAL A 373 -9.43 5.88 17.51
N LEU A 374 -9.49 4.60 17.12
CA LEU A 374 -10.72 3.93 16.70
C LEU A 374 -11.50 3.39 17.90
N ALA A 375 -10.81 3.07 19.00
CA ALA A 375 -11.32 2.44 20.22
C ALA A 375 -12.33 1.32 19.94
N VAL A 376 -11.86 0.31 19.21
CA VAL A 376 -12.66 -0.83 18.74
C VAL A 376 -13.25 -1.63 19.91
N THR A 377 -12.63 -1.59 21.09
CA THR A 377 -13.17 -2.18 22.33
C THR A 377 -14.51 -1.56 22.76
N GLU A 378 -14.71 -0.25 22.57
CA GLU A 378 -16.02 0.39 22.82
C GLU A 378 -17.10 -0.15 21.86
N LEU A 379 -16.73 -0.41 20.60
CA LEU A 379 -17.65 -0.94 19.59
C LEU A 379 -18.07 -2.38 19.90
N VAL A 380 -17.12 -3.22 20.33
CA VAL A 380 -17.38 -4.60 20.77
C VAL A 380 -18.21 -4.63 22.06
N GLN A 381 -18.03 -3.69 22.97
CA GLN A 381 -18.87 -3.58 24.18
C GLN A 381 -20.30 -3.11 23.86
N ALA A 382 -20.47 -2.20 22.90
CA ALA A 382 -21.78 -1.74 22.45
C ALA A 382 -22.55 -2.82 21.67
N ASN A 383 -21.83 -3.63 20.89
CA ASN A 383 -22.37 -4.73 20.09
C ASN A 383 -21.69 -6.06 20.50
N PRO A 384 -22.08 -6.66 21.64
CA PRO A 384 -21.46 -7.89 22.11
C PRO A 384 -21.65 -9.00 21.08
N VAL A 385 -20.54 -9.48 20.52
CA VAL A 385 -20.49 -10.69 19.68
C VAL A 385 -21.12 -11.83 20.49
N PRO A 386 -22.02 -12.65 19.91
CA PRO A 386 -22.60 -13.78 20.63
C PRO A 386 -21.49 -14.67 21.17
N THR A 387 -21.36 -14.77 22.50
CA THR A 387 -20.38 -15.64 23.14
C THR A 387 -20.51 -17.04 22.55
N PRO A 388 -19.43 -17.66 22.04
CA PRO A 388 -19.51 -19.02 21.53
C PRO A 388 -20.04 -19.92 22.64
N THR A 389 -21.21 -20.53 22.39
CA THR A 389 -21.85 -21.43 23.35
C THR A 389 -20.82 -22.46 23.80
N PRO A 390 -20.59 -22.65 25.12
CA PRO A 390 -19.59 -23.61 25.58
C PRO A 390 -19.84 -24.96 24.94
N THR A 391 -18.88 -25.45 24.16
CA THR A 391 -18.97 -26.76 23.52
C THR A 391 -19.24 -27.78 24.61
N LYS A 392 -20.43 -28.37 24.61
CA LYS A 392 -20.71 -29.53 25.46
C LYS A 392 -19.71 -30.62 25.08
N SER A 393 -18.71 -30.86 25.93
CA SER A 393 -17.81 -32.00 25.77
C SER A 393 -18.64 -33.25 25.61
N MET A 394 -18.40 -33.96 24.51
CA MET A 394 -19.14 -35.17 24.18
C MET A 394 -18.80 -36.29 25.17
N ILE A 395 -19.88 -36.96 25.63
CA ILE A 395 -19.90 -38.37 26.05
C ILE A 395 -19.08 -38.67 27.32
N THR A 396 -19.76 -38.56 28.47
CA THR A 396 -19.55 -39.52 29.57
C THR A 396 -20.00 -40.91 29.13
N PRO A 397 -19.26 -42.00 29.42
CA PRO A 397 -19.73 -43.36 29.19
C PRO A 397 -20.99 -43.70 30.01
N ASP A 398 -21.79 -44.61 29.47
CA ASP A 398 -23.03 -45.14 30.07
C ASP A 398 -22.77 -45.77 31.46
N PRO A 399 -23.65 -45.58 32.48
CA PRO A 399 -23.39 -46.09 33.82
C PRO A 399 -23.67 -47.60 33.92
N THR A 400 -22.65 -48.36 34.32
CA THR A 400 -22.75 -49.78 34.70
C THR A 400 -23.75 -49.99 35.84
N PRO A 401 -24.56 -51.08 35.86
CA PRO A 401 -25.58 -51.29 36.89
C PRO A 401 -25.03 -51.33 38.32
N GLN A 402 -25.61 -50.54 39.21
CA GLN A 402 -25.26 -50.45 40.62
C GLN A 402 -25.88 -51.61 41.44
N PRO A 403 -25.14 -52.26 42.36
CA PRO A 403 -25.70 -53.23 43.28
C PRO A 403 -26.43 -52.56 44.46
N THR A 404 -27.53 -53.18 44.88
CA THR A 404 -28.46 -52.70 45.92
C THR A 404 -27.88 -52.79 47.34
N MET A 405 -27.91 -51.69 48.10
CA MET A 405 -27.95 -51.69 49.58
C MET A 405 -28.80 -50.54 50.11
N GLU A 406 -29.44 -50.75 51.27
CA GLU A 406 -30.48 -49.92 51.88
C GLU A 406 -29.98 -48.61 52.55
N PRO A 407 -30.87 -47.63 52.80
CA PRO A 407 -30.47 -46.27 53.17
C PRO A 407 -30.17 -46.09 54.67
N SER A 408 -29.38 -45.06 54.98
CA SER A 408 -29.27 -44.48 56.32
C SER A 408 -29.41 -42.96 56.23
N VAL A 409 -30.31 -42.39 57.04
CA VAL A 409 -30.75 -40.99 56.97
C VAL A 409 -29.82 -40.09 57.80
N ILE A 410 -29.39 -38.97 57.24
CA ILE A 410 -28.88 -37.82 58.01
C ILE A 410 -29.50 -36.52 57.44
N ILE A 411 -30.08 -35.72 58.32
CA ILE A 411 -30.73 -34.43 58.04
C ILE A 411 -29.89 -33.31 58.63
N ILE A 412 -29.52 -32.29 57.84
CA ILE A 412 -29.01 -31.00 58.35
C ILE A 412 -29.60 -29.85 57.51
N ASN A 413 -30.06 -28.79 58.18
CA ASN A 413 -30.78 -27.64 57.61
C ASN A 413 -29.85 -26.51 57.08
N PRO A 414 -30.33 -25.63 56.18
CA PRO A 414 -29.55 -24.51 55.65
C PRO A 414 -29.47 -23.29 56.61
N PRO A 415 -28.36 -22.51 56.58
CA PRO A 415 -28.21 -21.26 57.34
C PRO A 415 -28.68 -20.00 56.58
N PRO A 416 -28.92 -18.86 57.27
CA PRO A 416 -29.70 -17.73 56.74
C PRO A 416 -28.91 -16.55 56.15
N THR A 417 -29.63 -15.68 55.45
CA THR A 417 -29.18 -14.44 54.77
C THR A 417 -28.86 -13.28 55.74
N PRO A 418 -27.83 -12.45 55.49
CA PRO A 418 -27.63 -11.14 56.11
C PRO A 418 -27.97 -9.95 55.18
N ALA A 419 -28.03 -8.74 55.74
CA ALA A 419 -28.88 -7.64 55.29
C ALA A 419 -28.20 -6.45 54.56
N VAL A 420 -29.05 -5.54 54.09
CA VAL A 420 -28.78 -4.28 53.36
C VAL A 420 -28.07 -3.23 54.23
N VAL A 421 -27.19 -2.43 53.62
CA VAL A 421 -26.62 -1.19 54.19
C VAL A 421 -26.68 -0.06 53.15
N GLU A 422 -27.08 1.14 53.58
CA GLU A 422 -27.26 2.34 52.73
C GLU A 422 -25.94 3.10 52.45
N PRO A 423 -25.87 3.88 51.35
CA PRO A 423 -24.66 4.64 51.00
C PRO A 423 -24.58 6.02 51.68
N VAL A 424 -23.37 6.42 52.07
CA VAL A 424 -23.06 7.76 52.61
C VAL A 424 -22.71 8.74 51.49
N ILE A 425 -23.33 9.93 51.52
CA ILE A 425 -23.07 11.03 50.58
C ILE A 425 -21.96 11.93 51.12
N THR A 426 -20.96 12.26 50.30
CA THR A 426 -20.05 13.39 50.54
C THR A 426 -19.80 14.19 49.26
N THR A 427 -19.79 15.51 49.39
CA THR A 427 -19.67 16.51 48.31
C THR A 427 -18.31 17.20 48.32
N PRO A 428 -17.72 17.54 47.16
CA PRO A 428 -16.74 18.62 47.03
C PRO A 428 -17.37 19.92 46.52
N ASN A 429 -16.85 21.06 46.99
CA ASN A 429 -17.25 22.42 46.57
C ASN A 429 -16.45 22.90 45.33
N PRO A 430 -16.87 23.97 44.62
CA PRO A 430 -16.35 24.32 43.29
C PRO A 430 -15.07 25.17 43.33
N THR A 431 -14.39 25.27 42.17
CA THR A 431 -13.32 26.26 41.91
C THR A 431 -13.51 26.88 40.53
N GLU A 432 -13.03 28.11 40.37
CA GLU A 432 -13.53 29.11 39.42
C GLU A 432 -13.25 28.85 37.94
N ILE A 433 -14.17 29.37 37.10
CA ILE A 433 -14.03 29.45 35.64
C ILE A 433 -13.40 30.81 35.29
N LEU A 434 -12.17 30.81 34.79
CA LEU A 434 -11.60 32.00 34.15
C LEU A 434 -11.93 31.99 32.65
N SER A 435 -12.67 32.99 32.19
CA SER A 435 -13.13 33.12 30.80
C SER A 435 -12.19 33.99 29.96
N THR A 436 -11.95 33.59 28.70
CA THR A 436 -11.26 34.41 27.69
C THR A 436 -12.03 34.39 26.36
N PRO A 437 -11.90 35.42 25.50
CA PRO A 437 -12.93 35.71 24.50
C PRO A 437 -12.77 34.96 23.17
N ASN A 438 -13.92 34.65 22.57
CA ASN A 438 -14.06 33.93 21.30
C ASN A 438 -13.74 34.85 20.09
N PRO A 439 -12.85 34.48 19.14
CA PRO A 439 -12.57 35.28 17.95
C PRO A 439 -13.69 35.20 16.90
N THR A 440 -14.14 36.36 16.41
CA THR A 440 -15.26 36.48 15.47
C THR A 440 -14.89 36.04 14.05
N ILE A 441 -15.49 34.96 13.55
CA ILE A 441 -15.35 34.53 12.15
C ILE A 441 -16.19 35.45 11.25
N ARG A 442 -15.57 36.05 10.22
CA ARG A 442 -16.28 36.74 9.14
C ARG A 442 -16.73 35.73 8.08
N PRO A 443 -17.94 35.85 7.50
CA PRO A 443 -18.40 34.96 6.44
C PRO A 443 -17.60 35.18 5.14
N ILE A 444 -17.17 34.08 4.52
CA ILE A 444 -16.58 34.06 3.18
C ILE A 444 -17.72 34.12 2.14
N PRO A 445 -17.64 34.96 1.10
CA PRO A 445 -18.70 35.05 0.09
C PRO A 445 -18.78 33.79 -0.78
N THR A 446 -20.00 33.30 -1.00
CA THR A 446 -20.28 32.15 -1.87
C THR A 446 -20.19 32.53 -3.35
N ILE A 447 -19.44 31.75 -4.13
CA ILE A 447 -19.41 31.85 -5.60
C ILE A 447 -20.41 30.83 -6.17
N PRO A 448 -21.37 31.23 -7.03
CA PRO A 448 -22.35 30.31 -7.58
C PRO A 448 -21.75 29.40 -8.66
N ILE A 449 -21.96 28.09 -8.51
CA ILE A 449 -21.57 27.07 -9.49
C ILE A 449 -22.58 27.10 -10.65
N ASN A 450 -22.28 27.88 -11.70
CA ASN A 450 -22.81 27.68 -13.05
C ASN A 450 -22.12 28.62 -14.07
N ALA A 451 -20.97 28.19 -14.58
CA ALA A 451 -20.35 28.78 -15.77
C ALA A 451 -19.77 27.66 -16.64
N ARG A 452 -20.41 27.42 -17.80
CA ARG A 452 -19.91 26.50 -18.84
C ARG A 452 -18.59 27.07 -19.41
N PRO A 453 -17.50 26.29 -19.54
CA PRO A 453 -16.29 26.75 -20.22
C PRO A 453 -16.57 27.12 -21.70
N PRO A 454 -15.97 28.19 -22.24
CA PRO A 454 -16.06 28.49 -23.66
C PRO A 454 -15.27 27.46 -24.48
N ALA A 455 -15.80 27.09 -25.65
CA ALA A 455 -15.14 26.14 -26.55
C ALA A 455 -13.86 26.74 -27.15
N ILE A 456 -12.75 26.00 -27.06
CA ILE A 456 -11.48 26.37 -27.68
C ILE A 456 -11.49 25.85 -29.12
N ASN A 457 -11.48 26.76 -30.10
CA ASN A 457 -11.23 26.39 -31.50
C ASN A 457 -9.74 26.08 -31.69
N PRO A 458 -9.37 25.00 -32.40
CA PRO A 458 -7.97 24.70 -32.70
C PRO A 458 -7.42 25.69 -33.75
N THR A 459 -6.29 26.31 -33.44
CA THR A 459 -5.48 27.07 -34.41
C THR A 459 -4.76 26.14 -35.39
N PRO A 460 -4.56 26.54 -36.66
CA PRO A 460 -3.97 25.64 -37.66
C PRO A 460 -2.48 25.35 -37.42
N VAL A 461 -2.08 24.10 -37.67
CA VAL A 461 -0.67 23.67 -37.70
C VAL A 461 0.03 24.29 -38.92
N ALA A 462 1.18 24.94 -38.70
CA ALA A 462 2.02 25.46 -39.77
C ALA A 462 2.94 24.36 -40.32
N THR A 463 2.90 24.12 -41.63
CA THR A 463 3.81 23.21 -42.33
C THR A 463 5.09 23.93 -42.77
N PRO A 464 6.28 23.38 -42.55
CA PRO A 464 7.51 23.90 -43.14
C PRO A 464 7.75 23.27 -44.53
N ASN A 465 7.47 24.02 -45.59
CA ASN A 465 8.08 23.81 -46.91
C ASN A 465 9.30 24.74 -47.04
N GLY A 466 10.47 24.21 -47.42
CA GLY A 466 11.67 25.03 -47.53
C GLY A 466 12.93 24.23 -47.88
N SER A 467 13.02 23.75 -49.12
CA SER A 467 14.21 23.07 -49.64
C SER A 467 15.42 24.02 -49.68
N GLY A 468 16.46 23.72 -48.90
CA GLY A 468 17.74 24.43 -48.93
C GLY A 468 18.89 23.51 -49.30
N LEU A 469 19.28 23.52 -50.59
CA LEU A 469 20.52 22.90 -51.06
C LEU A 469 21.71 23.68 -50.49
N ILE A 470 22.67 22.97 -49.88
CA ILE A 470 24.02 23.51 -49.63
C ILE A 470 25.02 22.51 -50.22
N ASP A 471 25.91 23.06 -51.06
CA ASP A 471 26.90 22.32 -51.84
C ASP A 471 27.96 21.61 -50.99
N LEU A 472 28.41 20.45 -51.48
CA LEU A 472 29.62 19.78 -51.00
C LEU A 472 30.77 20.08 -51.96
N GLN A 473 31.88 20.61 -51.45
CA GLN A 473 33.19 20.43 -52.09
C GLN A 473 34.27 19.98 -51.10
N PRO A 474 35.26 19.17 -51.56
CA PRO A 474 36.16 18.43 -50.67
C PRO A 474 37.55 19.07 -50.54
N GLY A 475 38.28 18.74 -49.47
CA GLY A 475 39.69 19.11 -49.35
C GLY A 475 40.43 18.46 -48.18
N ALA A 476 41.41 17.61 -48.51
CA ALA A 476 42.44 17.00 -47.64
C ALA A 476 41.96 16.12 -46.45
N GLY A 477 42.52 14.95 -46.17
CA GLY A 477 43.69 14.29 -46.77
C GLY A 477 44.74 13.93 -45.72
N ALA A 478 44.52 12.86 -44.97
CA ALA A 478 45.53 12.23 -44.12
C ALA A 478 45.28 10.71 -44.03
N THR A 479 46.33 9.92 -44.20
CA THR A 479 46.31 8.44 -44.24
C THR A 479 47.41 7.87 -43.37
N ILE A 480 47.22 6.65 -42.83
CA ILE A 480 48.20 5.82 -42.10
C ILE A 480 48.39 6.32 -40.65
N SER A 481 48.38 5.49 -39.59
CA SER A 481 48.93 4.14 -39.48
C SER A 481 48.12 3.14 -38.63
N ILE A 482 48.07 1.89 -39.08
CA ILE A 482 47.76 0.70 -38.27
C ILE A 482 49.09 0.01 -37.99
N SER A 483 49.45 -0.21 -36.72
CA SER A 483 50.49 -1.19 -36.38
C SER A 483 50.44 -1.64 -34.92
N TRP A 484 50.85 -2.89 -34.69
CA TRP A 484 51.12 -3.53 -33.39
C TRP A 484 49.92 -4.05 -32.58
N ILE A 485 49.30 -5.08 -33.15
CA ILE A 485 49.03 -6.31 -32.36
C ILE A 485 50.36 -6.85 -31.81
N ALA A 486 50.30 -7.50 -30.64
CA ALA A 486 51.32 -8.34 -29.98
C ALA A 486 52.11 -7.73 -28.81
N VAL A 487 51.44 -7.65 -27.64
CA VAL A 487 52.06 -8.03 -26.36
C VAL A 487 51.08 -8.93 -25.57
N MET A 488 51.36 -10.23 -25.59
CA MET A 488 51.21 -11.21 -24.48
C MET A 488 50.03 -10.96 -23.50
N PHE A 489 48.91 -11.69 -23.52
CA PHE A 489 48.81 -13.11 -23.11
C PHE A 489 49.82 -13.51 -22.01
N GLY A 490 49.40 -13.44 -20.75
CA GLY A 490 50.16 -13.94 -19.60
C GLY A 490 49.36 -13.92 -18.29
N CYS A 491 49.43 -15.01 -17.53
CA CYS A 491 49.02 -15.12 -16.13
C CYS A 491 47.50 -15.10 -15.79
N ILE A 492 46.78 -16.09 -16.32
CA ILE A 492 45.82 -16.82 -15.48
C ILE A 492 46.60 -17.94 -14.75
N LEU A 493 46.15 -18.31 -13.54
CA LEU A 493 46.55 -19.48 -12.74
C LEU A 493 47.86 -19.35 -11.92
N HIS A 494 47.68 -18.98 -10.64
CA HIS A 494 48.44 -19.30 -9.40
C HIS A 494 47.70 -18.48 -8.31
N TYR A 495 47.10 -19.02 -7.24
CA TYR A 495 47.51 -20.13 -6.38
C TYR A 495 46.27 -20.88 -5.83
N ILE A 496 46.27 -22.21 -5.90
CA ILE A 496 45.61 -23.10 -4.93
C ILE A 496 46.78 -23.88 -4.28
N ILE A 497 46.59 -24.34 -3.04
CA ILE A 497 47.59 -24.98 -2.16
C ILE A 497 48.48 -23.98 -1.40
N LEU A 498 47.95 -23.47 -0.27
CA LEU A 498 48.54 -23.69 1.05
C LEU A 498 47.44 -23.53 2.13
#